data_AF-A0A947TIN4-F1
#
_entry.id   AF-A0A947TIN4-F1
#
_cell.length_a   1.000
_cell.length_b   1.000
_cell.length_c   1.000
_cell.angle_alpha   90.00
_cell.angle_beta   90.00
_cell.angle_gamma   90.00
#
_symmetry.space_group_name_H-M   'P 1'
#
loop_
_entity.id
_entity.type
_entity.pdbx_description
1 polymer ?
#
loop_
_entity_poly.entity_id
_entity_poly.type
_entity_poly.pdbx_seq_one_letter_code
_entity_poly.pdbx_strand_id
1 'polypeptide(L)'
;MKLDVIPIHVANQPPGVPGLSGNAPPLLREVAEQVRRLIESGEPSAIDLSALPLTPADLDWLQEKLGAGEIAVTLQASGESTLNETACPGVWWVTHRNEQGAVTSQFIEVAFVPELVKAHPQDVAIGLETLEFMISDRQGGAD
;
A
#
# COMPACT_ATOMS: atom_id res chain seq x y z
N MET A 1 49.86 0.98 9.49
CA MET A 1 48.96 0.85 8.32
C MET A 1 47.93 1.96 8.47
N LYS A 2 48.04 3.05 7.69
CA LYS A 2 47.11 4.19 7.76
C LYS A 2 45.84 3.81 7.01
N LEU A 3 44.68 3.95 7.65
CA LEU A 3 43.39 3.76 7.01
C LEU A 3 43.15 4.96 6.09
N ASP A 4 43.19 4.73 4.77
CA ASP A 4 42.78 5.72 3.79
C ASP A 4 41.29 6.02 3.99
N VAL A 5 41.01 7.28 4.26
CA VAL A 5 39.67 7.82 4.48
C VAL A 5 38.96 7.76 3.13
N ILE A 6 37.88 6.97 3.01
CA ILE A 6 37.08 6.88 1.79
C ILE A 6 36.49 8.27 1.52
N PRO A 7 36.80 8.93 0.39
CA PRO A 7 36.20 10.22 0.08
C PRO A 7 34.73 10.03 -0.25
N ILE A 8 33.85 10.67 0.53
CA ILE A 8 32.44 10.82 0.20
C ILE A 8 32.35 11.77 -1.00
N HIS A 9 32.09 11.24 -2.19
CA HIS A 9 31.72 12.04 -3.35
C HIS A 9 30.24 12.39 -3.27
N VAL A 10 29.92 13.65 -3.00
CA VAL A 10 28.58 14.19 -3.23
C VAL A 10 28.37 14.20 -4.74
N ALA A 11 27.57 13.25 -5.24
CA ALA A 11 27.11 13.27 -6.61
C ALA A 11 26.31 14.56 -6.81
N ASN A 12 26.85 15.48 -7.61
CA ASN A 12 26.21 16.73 -7.95
C ASN A 12 24.94 16.41 -8.76
N GLN A 13 23.79 16.45 -8.10
CA GLN A 13 22.49 16.12 -8.68
C GLN A 13 22.12 17.20 -9.71
N PRO A 14 21.62 16.86 -10.92
CA PRO A 14 21.00 17.85 -11.81
C PRO A 14 19.89 18.59 -11.05
N PRO A 15 19.50 19.82 -11.44
CA PRO A 15 18.56 20.64 -10.67
C PRO A 15 17.26 19.88 -10.42
N GLY A 16 17.17 19.26 -9.26
CA GLY A 16 16.04 18.45 -8.83
C GLY A 16 14.91 19.37 -8.39
N VAL A 17 13.70 18.81 -8.40
CA VAL A 17 12.56 19.45 -7.75
C VAL A 17 12.97 19.79 -6.30
N PRO A 18 12.81 21.04 -5.84
CA PRO A 18 13.21 21.43 -4.49
C PRO A 18 12.56 20.50 -3.46
N GLY A 19 13.37 19.87 -2.59
CA GLY A 19 12.88 19.04 -1.48
C GLY A 19 13.03 17.52 -1.61
N LEU A 20 13.45 17.01 -2.77
CA LEU A 20 13.74 15.57 -2.93
C LEU A 20 15.02 15.18 -2.20
N SER A 21 14.97 14.15 -1.33
CA SER A 21 16.16 13.62 -0.66
C SER A 21 17.03 12.78 -1.59
N GLY A 22 16.47 12.32 -2.72
CA GLY A 22 17.10 11.35 -3.61
C GLY A 22 16.83 9.90 -3.23
N ASN A 23 16.09 9.64 -2.15
CA ASN A 23 15.76 8.29 -1.68
C ASN A 23 14.53 7.69 -2.37
N ALA A 24 13.68 8.50 -3.02
CA ALA A 24 12.50 8.00 -3.75
C ALA A 24 12.81 7.25 -5.06
N PRO A 25 13.72 7.72 -5.95
CA PRO A 25 13.95 7.05 -7.24
C PRO A 25 14.38 5.57 -7.12
N PRO A 26 15.22 5.14 -6.15
CA PRO A 26 15.52 3.73 -5.93
C PRO A 26 14.29 2.85 -5.66
N LEU A 27 13.22 3.40 -5.05
CA LEU A 27 12.01 2.64 -4.73
C LEU A 27 11.29 2.14 -5.98
N LEU A 28 11.35 2.87 -7.10
CA LEU A 28 10.76 2.39 -8.36
C LEU A 28 11.44 1.09 -8.83
N ARG A 29 12.74 0.94 -8.60
CA ARG A 29 13.46 -0.31 -8.91
C ARG A 29 13.03 -1.43 -7.97
N GLU A 30 12.90 -1.13 -6.68
CA GLU A 30 12.44 -2.11 -5.70
C GLU A 30 11.03 -2.60 -6.01
N VAL A 31 10.10 -1.69 -6.31
CA VAL A 31 8.73 -2.02 -6.74
C VAL A 31 8.76 -2.88 -8.00
N ALA A 32 9.58 -2.55 -9.00
CA ALA A 32 9.69 -3.38 -10.20
C ALA A 32 10.17 -4.80 -9.91
N GLU A 33 11.12 -4.98 -8.98
CA GLU A 33 11.57 -6.30 -8.54
C GLU A 33 10.51 -7.06 -7.73
N GLN A 34 9.73 -6.35 -6.90
CA GLN A 34 8.59 -6.93 -6.18
C GLN A 34 7.50 -7.41 -7.16
N VAL A 35 7.22 -6.65 -8.22
CA VAL A 35 6.27 -7.04 -9.28
C VAL A 35 6.76 -8.27 -10.04
N ARG A 36 8.05 -8.35 -10.35
CA ARG A 36 8.64 -9.57 -10.96
C ARG A 36 8.41 -10.79 -10.07
N ARG A 37 8.69 -10.67 -8.78
CA ARG A 37 8.44 -11.75 -7.81
C ARG A 37 6.97 -12.13 -7.73
N LEU A 38 6.06 -11.15 -7.69
CA LEU A 38 4.62 -11.41 -7.69
C LEU A 38 4.20 -12.24 -8.91
N ILE A 39 4.75 -11.94 -10.10
CA ILE A 39 4.46 -12.69 -11.33
C ILE A 39 5.01 -14.13 -11.24
N GLU A 40 6.20 -14.31 -10.66
CA GLU A 40 6.89 -15.60 -10.60
C GLU A 40 6.35 -16.54 -9.51
N SER A 41 6.08 -16.02 -8.31
CA SER A 41 5.67 -16.83 -7.14
C SER A 41 4.20 -16.67 -6.76
N GLY A 42 3.53 -15.59 -7.21
CA GLY A 42 2.19 -15.22 -6.75
C GLY A 42 2.16 -14.63 -5.34
N GLU A 43 3.32 -14.43 -4.70
CA GLU A 43 3.39 -13.93 -3.34
C GLU A 43 3.32 -12.39 -3.31
N PRO A 44 2.38 -11.81 -2.55
CA PRO A 44 2.29 -10.37 -2.37
C PRO A 44 3.43 -9.86 -1.48
N SER A 45 3.73 -8.58 -1.60
CA SER A 45 4.78 -7.93 -0.81
C SER A 45 4.43 -6.47 -0.54
N ALA A 46 5.03 -5.86 0.49
CA ALA A 46 4.80 -4.47 0.83
C ALA A 46 6.10 -3.75 1.19
N ILE A 47 6.15 -2.45 0.89
CA ILE A 47 7.23 -1.54 1.27
C ILE A 47 6.63 -0.50 2.22
N ASP A 48 7.14 -0.43 3.44
CA ASP A 48 6.75 0.59 4.42
C ASP A 48 7.44 1.91 4.11
N LEU A 49 6.69 2.86 3.54
CA LEU A 49 7.21 4.18 3.20
C LEU A 49 7.44 5.04 4.44
N SER A 50 6.68 4.81 5.52
CA SER A 50 6.79 5.55 6.78
C SER A 50 8.03 5.15 7.58
N ALA A 51 8.56 3.94 7.35
CA ALA A 51 9.82 3.47 7.93
C ALA A 51 11.07 3.99 7.20
N LEU A 52 10.92 4.57 6.00
CA LEU A 52 12.04 5.06 5.20
C LEU A 52 12.31 6.55 5.44
N PRO A 53 13.57 7.01 5.28
CA PRO A 53 13.92 8.43 5.40
C PRO A 53 13.50 9.21 4.14
N LEU A 54 12.20 9.32 3.90
CA LEU A 54 11.59 10.06 2.79
C LEU A 54 11.08 11.42 3.27
N THR A 55 11.26 12.45 2.45
CA THR A 55 10.61 13.74 2.66
C THR A 55 9.18 13.72 2.10
N PRO A 56 8.32 14.65 2.50
CA PRO A 56 7.00 14.80 1.86
C PRO A 56 7.11 14.97 0.33
N ALA A 57 8.12 15.70 -0.15
CA ALA A 57 8.34 15.88 -1.59
C ALA A 57 8.75 14.57 -2.30
N ASP A 58 9.44 13.67 -1.60
CA ASP A 58 9.75 12.33 -2.14
C ASP A 58 8.48 11.49 -2.31
N LEU A 59 7.56 11.56 -1.34
CA LEU A 59 6.27 10.86 -1.40
C LEU A 59 5.38 11.42 -2.51
N ASP A 60 5.26 12.74 -2.60
CA ASP A 60 4.49 13.41 -3.65
C ASP A 60 5.02 13.05 -5.03
N TRP A 61 6.35 13.08 -5.19
CA TRP A 61 7.00 12.69 -6.44
C TRP A 61 6.74 11.22 -6.77
N LEU A 62 6.83 10.31 -5.78
CA LEU A 62 6.59 8.89 -6.00
C LEU A 62 5.14 8.63 -6.40
N GLN A 63 4.19 9.29 -5.76
CA GLN A 63 2.77 9.21 -6.08
C GLN A 63 2.48 9.76 -7.48
N GLU A 64 3.06 10.89 -7.87
CA GLU A 64 2.93 11.45 -9.22
C GLU A 64 3.51 10.49 -10.27
N LYS A 65 4.66 9.88 -9.98
CA LYS A 65 5.33 8.96 -10.92
C LYS A 65 4.58 7.65 -11.12
N LEU A 66 4.03 7.09 -10.05
CA LEU A 66 3.23 5.87 -10.12
C LEU A 66 1.84 6.13 -10.71
N GLY A 67 1.33 7.36 -10.56
CA GLY A 67 0.04 7.78 -11.10
C GLY A 67 -1.15 7.10 -10.41
N ALA A 68 -2.34 7.38 -10.90
CA ALA A 68 -3.59 6.78 -10.42
C ALA A 68 -4.09 5.71 -11.41
N GLY A 69 -4.50 4.58 -10.85
CA GLY A 69 -5.11 3.46 -11.57
C GLY A 69 -6.63 3.54 -11.57
N GLU A 70 -7.25 2.39 -11.80
CA GLU A 70 -8.69 2.27 -11.99
C GLU A 70 -9.44 1.95 -10.68
N ILE A 71 -8.75 1.32 -9.72
CA ILE A 71 -9.37 0.79 -8.51
C ILE A 71 -9.02 1.67 -7.30
N ALA A 72 -10.04 2.09 -6.58
CA ALA A 72 -9.91 2.76 -5.29
C ALA A 72 -10.82 2.05 -4.27
N VAL A 73 -10.24 1.67 -3.13
CA VAL A 73 -10.96 1.02 -2.04
C VAL A 73 -10.80 1.85 -0.77
N THR A 74 -11.91 2.05 -0.06
CA THR A 74 -11.94 2.68 1.26
C THR A 74 -12.47 1.67 2.26
N LEU A 75 -11.68 1.39 3.29
CA LEU A 75 -12.06 0.58 4.43
C LEU A 75 -12.26 1.47 5.65
N GLN A 76 -13.36 1.24 6.36
CA GLN A 76 -13.61 1.86 7.65
C GLN A 76 -13.52 0.78 8.73
N ALA A 77 -12.36 0.72 9.38
CA ALA A 77 -12.08 -0.22 10.46
C ALA A 77 -11.17 0.48 11.48
N SER A 78 -11.78 1.03 12.55
CA SER A 78 -11.06 1.78 13.59
C SER A 78 -10.22 2.95 13.06
N GLY A 79 -10.74 3.63 12.04
CA GLY A 79 -10.02 4.59 11.21
C GLY A 79 -10.28 4.33 9.73
N GLU A 80 -9.92 5.30 8.89
CA GLU A 80 -10.06 5.17 7.44
C GLU A 80 -8.76 4.63 6.84
N SER A 81 -8.84 3.54 6.08
CA SER A 81 -7.75 3.07 5.25
C SER A 81 -8.13 3.17 3.78
N THR A 82 -7.26 3.74 2.96
CA THR A 82 -7.45 3.85 1.51
C THR A 82 -6.41 3.02 0.78
N LEU A 83 -6.85 2.18 -0.14
CA LEU A 83 -6.00 1.36 -0.99
C LEU A 83 -6.33 1.71 -2.43
N ASN A 84 -5.41 2.40 -3.09
CA ASN A 84 -5.60 2.90 -4.45
C ASN A 84 -4.61 2.20 -5.36
N GLU A 85 -5.10 1.58 -6.43
CA GLU A 85 -4.24 1.08 -7.48
C GLU A 85 -3.58 2.25 -8.18
N THR A 86 -2.31 2.08 -8.56
CA THR A 86 -1.57 3.08 -9.32
C THR A 86 -1.77 2.86 -10.83
N ALA A 87 -1.21 3.72 -11.68
CA ALA A 87 -1.25 3.49 -13.13
C ALA A 87 -0.45 2.24 -13.55
N CYS A 88 0.30 1.63 -12.64
CA CYS A 88 0.96 0.35 -12.79
C CYS A 88 0.09 -0.75 -12.14
N PRO A 89 -0.57 -1.63 -12.93
CA PRO A 89 -1.43 -2.67 -12.38
C PRO A 89 -0.71 -3.60 -11.41
N GLY A 90 -1.39 -3.94 -10.31
CA GLY A 90 -0.82 -4.75 -9.23
C GLY A 90 0.11 -4.00 -8.28
N VAL A 91 0.27 -2.67 -8.44
CA VAL A 91 0.95 -1.79 -7.50
C VAL A 91 -0.07 -0.87 -6.84
N TRP A 92 -0.11 -0.88 -5.52
CA TRP A 92 -1.14 -0.23 -4.71
C TRP A 92 -0.51 0.74 -3.72
N TRP A 93 -1.08 1.94 -3.64
CA TRP A 93 -0.78 2.91 -2.61
C TRP A 93 -1.75 2.74 -1.46
N VAL A 94 -1.24 2.25 -0.33
CA VAL A 94 -2.02 2.02 0.88
C VAL A 94 -1.72 3.14 1.87
N THR A 95 -2.77 3.72 2.43
CA THR A 95 -2.67 4.77 3.45
C THR A 95 -3.64 4.46 4.57
N HIS A 96 -3.12 4.36 5.79
CA HIS A 96 -3.93 4.20 6.99
C HIS A 96 -4.04 5.55 7.70
N ARG A 97 -5.25 5.85 8.15
CA ARG A 97 -5.55 7.01 8.99
C ARG A 97 -6.20 6.54 10.28
N ASN A 98 -5.93 7.26 11.36
CA ASN A 98 -6.64 7.08 12.61
C ASN A 98 -8.05 7.69 12.54
N GLU A 99 -8.82 7.56 13.62
CA GLU A 99 -10.17 8.11 13.76
C GLU A 99 -10.23 9.65 13.64
N GLN A 100 -9.10 10.33 13.79
CA GLN A 100 -8.98 11.79 13.65
C GLN A 100 -8.57 12.22 12.22
N GLY A 101 -8.41 11.27 11.30
CA GLY A 101 -8.01 11.53 9.91
C GLY A 101 -6.51 11.77 9.71
N ALA A 102 -5.69 11.63 10.75
CA ALA A 102 -4.24 11.75 10.62
C ALA A 102 -3.65 10.47 10.03
N VAL A 103 -2.76 10.61 9.04
CA VAL A 103 -2.04 9.50 8.42
C VAL A 103 -1.13 8.85 9.46
N THR A 104 -1.35 7.56 9.72
CA THR A 104 -0.55 6.78 10.67
C THR A 104 0.55 6.01 9.98
N SER A 105 0.31 5.55 8.74
CA SER A 105 1.28 4.79 7.96
C SER A 105 0.90 4.77 6.48
N GLN A 106 1.92 4.64 5.63
CA GLN A 106 1.78 4.55 4.17
C GLN A 106 2.67 3.43 3.63
N PHE A 107 2.13 2.67 2.67
CA PHE A 107 2.81 1.54 2.06
C PHE A 107 2.63 1.55 0.55
N ILE A 108 3.60 0.97 -0.14
CA ILE A 108 3.38 0.41 -1.48
C ILE A 108 3.18 -1.09 -1.31
N GLU A 109 1.99 -1.57 -1.62
CA GLU A 109 1.68 -2.99 -1.67
C GLU A 109 1.73 -3.46 -3.13
N VAL A 110 2.42 -4.57 -3.37
CA VAL A 110 2.50 -5.22 -4.68
C VAL A 110 1.76 -6.54 -4.58
N ALA A 111 0.56 -6.58 -5.15
CA ALA A 111 -0.38 -7.69 -5.04
C ALA A 111 -1.40 -7.67 -6.19
N PHE A 112 -1.97 -8.82 -6.55
CA PHE A 112 -3.11 -8.87 -7.49
C PHE A 112 -4.36 -8.22 -6.91
N VAL A 113 -4.60 -8.46 -5.62
CA VAL A 113 -5.64 -7.83 -4.81
C VAL A 113 -5.02 -7.61 -3.43
N PRO A 114 -5.10 -6.41 -2.85
CA PRO A 114 -4.51 -6.14 -1.55
C PRO A 114 -5.07 -7.07 -0.47
N GLU A 115 -4.22 -7.51 0.45
CA GLU A 115 -4.61 -8.49 1.46
C GLU A 115 -5.75 -7.97 2.34
N LEU A 116 -5.72 -6.68 2.68
CA LEU A 116 -6.73 -6.04 3.53
C LEU A 116 -8.14 -6.03 2.92
N VAL A 117 -8.27 -6.19 1.61
CA VAL A 117 -9.58 -6.21 0.92
C VAL A 117 -10.25 -7.58 1.06
N LYS A 118 -9.49 -8.65 1.33
CA LYS A 118 -10.02 -10.00 1.40
C LYS A 118 -10.81 -10.20 2.70
N ALA A 119 -12.04 -10.70 2.59
CA ALA A 119 -12.81 -11.08 3.77
C ALA A 119 -12.14 -12.25 4.49
N HIS A 120 -12.00 -12.14 5.82
CA HIS A 120 -11.41 -13.20 6.62
C HIS A 120 -12.34 -14.43 6.62
N PRO A 121 -11.81 -15.69 6.56
CA PRO A 121 -12.66 -16.88 6.50
C PRO A 121 -13.67 -17.01 7.65
N GLN A 122 -13.33 -16.50 8.84
CA GLN A 122 -14.24 -16.50 9.99
C GLN A 122 -15.40 -15.53 9.79
N ASP A 123 -15.16 -14.34 9.22
CA ASP A 123 -16.21 -13.36 8.95
C ASP A 123 -17.18 -13.90 7.90
N VAL A 124 -16.66 -14.64 6.91
CA VAL A 124 -17.48 -15.33 5.90
C VAL A 124 -18.36 -16.41 6.55
N ALA A 125 -17.85 -17.16 7.52
CA ALA A 125 -18.63 -18.16 8.26
C ALA A 125 -19.77 -17.51 9.08
N ILE A 126 -19.49 -16.39 9.76
CA ILE A 126 -20.52 -15.60 10.46
C ILE A 126 -21.57 -15.08 9.47
N GLY A 127 -21.14 -14.68 8.27
CA GLY A 127 -22.03 -14.30 7.18
C GLY A 127 -22.99 -15.41 6.78
N LEU A 128 -22.52 -16.66 6.70
CA LEU A 128 -23.37 -17.82 6.42
C LEU A 128 -24.41 -18.04 7.52
N GLU A 129 -23.98 -18.07 8.79
CA GLU A 129 -24.89 -18.25 9.94
C GLU A 129 -25.97 -17.17 9.97
N THR A 130 -25.58 -15.92 9.67
CA THR A 130 -26.51 -14.77 9.61
C THR A 130 -27.56 -14.97 8.51
N LEU A 131 -27.15 -15.44 7.33
CA LEU A 131 -28.06 -15.71 6.22
C LEU A 131 -29.03 -16.87 6.54
N GLU A 132 -28.55 -17.94 7.18
CA GLU A 132 -29.38 -19.07 7.60
C GLU A 132 -30.44 -18.66 8.63
N PHE A 133 -30.08 -17.76 9.55
CA PHE A 133 -31.03 -17.18 10.50
C PHE A 133 -32.12 -16.36 9.80
N MET A 134 -31.74 -15.49 8.86
CA MET A 134 -32.70 -14.67 8.08
C MET A 134 -33.68 -15.53 7.25
N ILE A 135 -33.21 -16.65 6.71
CA ILE A 135 -34.06 -17.59 5.96
C ILE A 135 -35.09 -18.24 6.88
N SER A 136 -34.68 -18.63 8.09
CA SER A 136 -35.52 -19.33 9.06
C SER A 136 -36.58 -18.41 9.70
N ASP A 137 -36.20 -17.18 10.03
CA ASP A 137 -37.11 -16.17 10.62
C ASP A 137 -38.28 -15.83 9.68
N ARG A 138 -38.02 -15.79 8.36
CA ARG A 138 -39.06 -15.53 7.35
C ARG A 138 -40.09 -16.66 7.20
N GLN A 139 -39.77 -17.87 7.66
CA GLN A 139 -40.68 -19.03 7.61
C GLN A 139 -41.58 -19.15 8.84
N GLY A 140 -41.33 -18.39 9.92
CA GLY A 140 -42.12 -18.39 11.16
C GLY A 140 -43.18 -17.30 11.28
N GLY A 141 -43.34 -16.43 10.27
CA GLY A 141 -44.23 -15.25 10.31
C GLY A 141 -45.57 -15.41 9.58
N ALA A 142 -45.98 -16.62 9.23
CA ALA A 142 -47.25 -16.90 8.56
C ALA A 142 -48.04 -17.98 9.30
N ASP A 143 -48.51 -17.66 10.51
CA ASP A 143 -49.62 -18.33 11.21
C ASP A 143 -50.41 -17.30 12.02
#